data_AF-A0A972HW87-F1
#
_entry.id   AF-A0A972HW87-F1
#
_cell.length_a   1.000
_cell.length_b   1.000
_cell.length_c   1.000
_cell.angle_alpha   90.00
_cell.angle_beta   90.00
_cell.angle_gamma   90.00
#
_symmetry.space_group_name_H-M   'P 1'
#
loop_
_entity.id
_entity.type
_entity.pdbx_description
1 polymer ?
#
loop_
_entity_poly.entity_id
_entity_poly.type
_entity_poly.pdbx_seq_one_letter_code
_entity_poly.pdbx_strand_id
1 'polypeptide(L)'
;METFLIYIVLAILGIVLGYLLRKNIGERKTGNAEDKANEIVLEAKKSAEIIKKEALFEAKEEIHNLRSNLEKETRERRSEIQRIERRNLQKEESLEAKQKEQEKRDRELANLDKKMTALKKQLENQKEEQEVELQRIASLSKDEAKTILLDEVDKQLDREKVLRIRAAEEEIKEESNKTAQKILANTLHRISSDFVSENTVSTVTLPNDEMKGRIIGREGRNIRALEKATGVDLIIDDTPEAVIISCFDPVRREITRMALEKLITDGRIHPTRIEEMVNKSRSEIEEKMREEGKNAIFELELGRVHPELVKLVGRLQFRTSYGQNVLSHSIEVAKVAGMLAKELGANVRVAKRAGLFHDIGKAIDTEVEGTHIELGMQLLKKYGESEDVIHAMSTHHGDYEPTTVEAVIVTAADAISAARPGARREALDSYIKRLENLETIAGSYEGVDHAFAVQAGREIRIMVVPEQISDDEMVLLSRDVAKRIEDEMDYPGQVKVHMIRESRAVSYAK
;
A
#
# COMPACT_ATOMS: atom_id res chain seq x y z
N MET A 1 -100.83 17.10 93.47
CA MET A 1 -99.62 17.80 93.00
C MET A 1 -98.70 16.92 92.14
N GLU A 2 -98.93 15.60 92.04
CA GLU A 2 -98.52 14.79 90.87
C GLU A 2 -98.74 15.54 89.55
N THR A 3 -99.80 16.36 89.49
CA THR A 3 -100.06 17.38 88.47
C THR A 3 -98.90 18.34 88.28
N PHE A 4 -98.52 19.04 89.33
CA PHE A 4 -97.38 19.94 89.34
C PHE A 4 -96.05 19.23 88.87
N LEU A 5 -95.93 17.87 88.81
CA LEU A 5 -94.79 17.05 88.30
C LEU A 5 -94.68 16.85 86.74
N ILE A 6 -95.66 16.26 86.00
CA ILE A 6 -95.66 16.24 84.50
C ILE A 6 -95.72 17.68 83.97
N TYR A 7 -96.47 18.55 84.69
CA TYR A 7 -96.57 19.97 84.36
C TYR A 7 -95.15 20.63 84.34
N ILE A 8 -94.18 20.34 85.24
CA ILE A 8 -92.76 20.80 85.12
C ILE A 8 -91.96 20.02 84.05
N VAL A 9 -92.21 18.71 83.91
CA VAL A 9 -91.58 17.87 82.89
C VAL A 9 -91.94 18.32 81.47
N LEU A 10 -93.18 18.77 81.21
CA LEU A 10 -93.65 19.41 79.97
C LEU A 10 -93.02 20.79 79.77
N ALA A 11 -92.89 21.58 80.84
CA ALA A 11 -92.18 22.86 80.77
C ALA A 11 -90.71 22.65 80.38
N ILE A 12 -90.04 21.62 80.94
CA ILE A 12 -88.70 21.20 80.55
C ILE A 12 -88.70 20.64 79.12
N LEU A 13 -89.64 19.78 78.74
CA LEU A 13 -89.78 19.22 77.39
C LEU A 13 -89.99 20.31 76.33
N GLY A 14 -90.76 21.36 76.65
CA GLY A 14 -91.00 22.50 75.77
C GLY A 14 -89.76 23.37 75.55
N ILE A 15 -89.00 23.68 76.61
CA ILE A 15 -87.70 24.36 76.50
C ILE A 15 -86.70 23.46 75.77
N VAL A 16 -86.72 22.15 76.04
CA VAL A 16 -85.88 21.16 75.36
C VAL A 16 -86.21 21.10 73.86
N LEU A 17 -87.48 21.00 73.44
CA LEU A 17 -87.87 20.96 72.02
C LEU A 17 -87.58 22.29 71.30
N GLY A 18 -87.87 23.43 71.96
CA GLY A 18 -87.59 24.77 71.42
C GLY A 18 -86.10 25.04 71.29
N TYR A 19 -85.29 24.60 72.27
CA TYR A 19 -83.83 24.65 72.21
C TYR A 19 -83.30 23.77 71.08
N LEU A 20 -83.83 22.55 70.89
CA LEU A 20 -83.42 21.66 69.80
C LEU A 20 -83.77 22.19 68.41
N LEU A 21 -84.98 22.77 68.21
CA LEU A 21 -85.36 23.39 66.93
C LEU A 21 -84.55 24.64 66.61
N ARG A 22 -84.33 25.52 67.60
CA ARG A 22 -83.47 26.71 67.44
C ARG A 22 -82.02 26.33 67.18
N LYS A 23 -81.53 25.28 67.85
CA LYS A 23 -80.20 24.70 67.62
C LYS A 23 -80.08 24.16 66.20
N ASN A 24 -81.05 23.37 65.71
CA ASN A 24 -81.01 22.77 64.37
C ASN A 24 -81.15 23.81 63.24
N ILE A 25 -82.03 24.82 63.39
CA ILE A 25 -82.13 25.92 62.40
C ILE A 25 -80.88 26.79 62.43
N GLY A 26 -80.32 27.05 63.62
CA GLY A 26 -79.06 27.77 63.81
C GLY A 26 -77.91 27.03 63.12
N GLU A 27 -77.74 25.74 63.42
CA GLU A 27 -76.71 24.86 62.86
C GLU A 27 -76.84 24.70 61.35
N ARG A 28 -78.06 24.66 60.80
CA ARG A 28 -78.27 24.67 59.33
C ARG A 28 -77.95 26.01 58.69
N LYS A 29 -78.23 27.13 59.36
CA LYS A 29 -77.91 28.47 58.84
C LYS A 29 -76.42 28.77 58.93
N THR A 30 -75.76 28.32 60.01
CA THR A 30 -74.30 28.41 60.17
C THR A 30 -73.60 27.42 59.24
N GLY A 31 -74.10 26.19 59.10
CA GLY A 31 -73.57 25.20 58.15
C GLY A 31 -73.67 25.70 56.71
N ASN A 32 -74.82 26.22 56.27
CA ASN A 32 -74.93 26.83 54.95
C ASN A 32 -74.06 28.09 54.77
N ALA A 33 -73.79 28.84 55.84
CA ALA A 33 -72.90 30.00 55.78
C ALA A 33 -71.43 29.58 55.73
N GLU A 34 -71.04 28.54 56.48
CA GLU A 34 -69.71 27.92 56.43
C GLU A 34 -69.47 27.25 55.09
N ASP A 35 -70.45 26.53 54.53
CA ASP A 35 -70.36 25.90 53.21
C ASP A 35 -70.21 26.96 52.12
N LYS A 36 -70.98 28.05 52.16
CA LYS A 36 -70.81 29.18 51.24
C LYS A 36 -69.49 29.91 51.42
N ALA A 37 -69.02 30.09 52.66
CA ALA A 37 -67.71 30.71 52.92
C ALA A 37 -66.58 29.81 52.38
N ASN A 38 -66.68 28.50 52.58
CA ASN A 38 -65.76 27.51 52.04
C ASN A 38 -65.81 27.47 50.51
N GLU A 39 -67.00 27.56 49.91
CA GLU A 39 -67.18 27.64 48.45
C GLU A 39 -66.52 28.90 47.88
N ILE A 40 -66.75 30.07 48.49
CA ILE A 40 -66.09 31.34 48.10
C ILE A 40 -64.57 31.22 48.22
N VAL A 41 -64.06 30.64 49.31
CA VAL A 41 -62.61 30.43 49.50
C VAL A 41 -62.06 29.45 48.46
N LEU A 42 -62.80 28.39 48.13
CA LEU A 42 -62.41 27.41 47.13
C LEU A 42 -62.41 28.03 45.72
N GLU A 43 -63.42 28.83 45.38
CA GLU A 43 -63.50 29.59 44.14
C GLU A 43 -62.39 30.62 44.05
N ALA A 44 -62.10 31.36 45.13
CA ALA A 44 -60.98 32.30 45.20
C ALA A 44 -59.62 31.60 45.04
N LYS A 45 -59.46 30.39 45.60
CA LYS A 45 -58.25 29.58 45.39
C LYS A 45 -58.14 29.10 43.94
N LYS A 46 -59.24 28.63 43.35
CA LYS A 46 -59.27 28.21 41.94
C LYS A 46 -58.99 29.38 40.99
N SER A 47 -59.58 30.55 41.22
CA SER A 47 -59.34 31.74 40.42
C SER A 47 -57.89 32.23 40.58
N ALA A 48 -57.34 32.22 41.80
CA ALA A 48 -55.92 32.52 42.02
C ALA A 48 -54.98 31.52 41.32
N GLU A 49 -55.31 30.23 41.29
CA GLU A 49 -54.56 29.23 40.52
C GLU A 49 -54.64 29.48 39.01
N ILE A 50 -55.82 29.85 38.49
CA ILE A 50 -56.01 30.18 37.07
C ILE A 50 -55.17 31.42 36.71
N ILE A 51 -55.29 32.51 37.47
CA ILE A 51 -54.51 33.74 37.25
C ILE A 51 -53.01 33.46 37.31
N LYS A 52 -52.56 32.64 38.28
CA LYS A 52 -51.15 32.23 38.37
C LYS A 52 -50.72 31.43 37.14
N LYS A 53 -51.55 30.50 36.65
CA LYS A 53 -51.25 29.71 35.45
C LYS A 53 -51.24 30.58 34.19
N GLU A 54 -52.17 31.49 34.04
CA GLU A 54 -52.23 32.46 32.93
C GLU A 54 -50.99 33.37 32.95
N ALA A 55 -50.65 33.99 34.08
CA ALA A 55 -49.45 34.81 34.20
C ALA A 55 -48.16 34.02 33.91
N LEU A 56 -48.07 32.76 34.35
CA LEU A 56 -46.95 31.89 34.02
C LEU A 56 -46.92 31.50 32.54
N PHE A 57 -48.07 31.38 31.89
CA PHE A 57 -48.18 31.08 30.47
C PHE A 57 -47.77 32.29 29.64
N GLU A 58 -48.30 33.48 29.94
CA GLU A 58 -47.92 34.75 29.31
C GLU A 58 -46.43 35.02 29.47
N ALA A 59 -45.86 34.85 30.66
CA ALA A 59 -44.42 35.00 30.88
C ALA A 59 -43.60 33.99 30.05
N LYS A 60 -44.07 32.74 29.91
CA LYS A 60 -43.41 31.75 29.05
C LYS A 60 -43.50 32.12 27.57
N GLU A 61 -44.65 32.62 27.13
CA GLU A 61 -44.86 33.08 25.75
C GLU A 61 -43.98 34.30 25.44
N GLU A 62 -43.89 35.26 26.35
CA GLU A 62 -43.01 36.42 26.22
C GLU A 62 -41.53 36.01 26.18
N ILE A 63 -41.09 35.12 27.06
CA ILE A 63 -39.72 34.57 27.04
C ILE A 63 -39.46 33.84 25.72
N HIS A 64 -40.43 33.07 25.21
CA HIS A 64 -40.29 32.37 23.95
C HIS A 64 -40.18 33.35 22.77
N ASN A 65 -41.02 34.38 22.74
CA ASN A 65 -40.97 35.43 21.72
C ASN A 65 -39.67 36.23 21.78
N LEU A 66 -39.19 36.57 22.99
CA LEU A 66 -37.91 37.25 23.19
C LEU A 66 -36.73 36.39 22.69
N ARG A 67 -36.73 35.09 23.00
CA ARG A 67 -35.73 34.14 22.50
C ARG A 67 -35.74 34.05 20.98
N SER A 68 -36.92 33.90 20.39
CA SER A 68 -37.10 33.83 18.93
C SER A 68 -36.58 35.09 18.23
N ASN A 69 -36.91 36.27 18.77
CA ASN A 69 -36.41 37.55 18.25
C ASN A 69 -34.90 37.68 18.37
N LEU A 70 -34.33 37.28 19.51
CA LEU A 70 -32.89 37.33 19.75
C LEU A 70 -32.11 36.35 18.87
N GLU A 71 -32.66 35.15 18.63
CA GLU A 71 -32.11 34.19 17.67
C GLU A 71 -32.13 34.74 16.24
N LYS A 72 -33.22 35.40 15.85
CA LYS A 72 -33.35 36.05 14.55
C LYS A 72 -32.34 37.18 14.38
N GLU A 73 -32.23 38.09 15.34
CA GLU A 73 -31.25 39.18 15.32
C GLU A 73 -29.81 38.64 15.29
N THR A 74 -29.52 37.62 16.10
CA THR A 74 -28.21 36.97 16.13
C THR A 74 -27.87 36.34 14.77
N ARG A 75 -28.85 35.72 14.12
CA ARG A 75 -28.68 35.12 12.79
C ARG A 75 -28.45 36.18 11.72
N GLU A 76 -29.21 37.27 11.75
CA GLU A 76 -29.04 38.41 10.84
C GLU A 76 -27.66 39.04 11.00
N ARG A 77 -27.23 39.29 12.24
CA ARG A 77 -25.92 39.86 12.55
C ARG A 77 -24.77 38.94 12.16
N ARG A 78 -24.89 37.62 12.38
CA ARG A 78 -23.92 36.63 11.88
C ARG A 78 -23.83 36.63 10.35
N SER A 79 -24.96 36.72 9.66
CA SER A 79 -24.99 36.80 8.19
C SER A 79 -24.31 38.07 7.67
N GLU A 80 -24.55 39.22 8.32
CA GLU A 80 -23.91 40.48 8.00
C GLU A 80 -22.38 40.42 8.21
N ILE A 81 -21.93 39.90 9.35
CA ILE A 81 -20.51 39.69 9.65
C ILE A 81 -19.86 38.81 8.56
N GLN A 82 -20.46 37.68 8.21
CA GLN A 82 -19.94 36.81 7.14
C GLN A 82 -19.91 37.49 5.77
N ARG A 83 -20.82 38.44 5.50
CA ARG A 83 -20.81 39.21 4.25
C ARG A 83 -19.69 40.24 4.24
N ILE A 84 -19.42 40.88 5.38
CA ILE A 84 -18.31 41.82 5.55
C ILE A 84 -16.97 41.09 5.48
N GLU A 85 -16.82 39.96 6.16
CA GLU A 85 -15.61 39.12 6.11
C GLU A 85 -15.29 38.68 4.67
N ARG A 86 -16.28 38.15 3.94
CA ARG A 86 -16.08 37.78 2.53
C ARG A 86 -15.65 38.97 1.67
N ARG A 87 -16.24 40.15 1.89
CA ARG A 87 -15.85 41.38 1.16
C ARG A 87 -14.43 41.83 1.51
N ASN A 88 -14.01 41.67 2.77
CA ASN A 88 -12.66 42.01 3.20
C ASN A 88 -11.63 41.03 2.65
N LEU A 89 -11.90 39.72 2.70
CA LEU A 89 -11.04 38.70 2.08
C LEU A 89 -10.84 38.97 0.59
N GLN A 90 -11.92 39.25 -0.16
CA GLN A 90 -11.81 39.59 -1.58
C GLN A 90 -10.97 40.87 -1.84
N LYS A 91 -11.05 41.86 -0.94
CA LYS A 91 -10.20 43.06 -1.04
C LYS A 91 -8.75 42.75 -0.72
N GLU A 92 -8.49 41.93 0.29
CA GLU A 92 -7.16 41.50 0.70
C GLU A 92 -6.48 40.71 -0.40
N GLU A 93 -7.16 39.71 -0.98
CA GLU A 93 -6.69 38.97 -2.14
C GLU A 93 -6.40 39.88 -3.35
N SER A 94 -7.28 40.87 -3.62
CA SER A 94 -7.06 41.84 -4.70
C SER A 94 -5.84 42.74 -4.44
N LEU A 95 -5.63 43.15 -3.20
CA LEU A 95 -4.48 43.97 -2.79
C LEU A 95 -3.18 43.17 -2.87
N GLU A 96 -3.17 41.92 -2.39
CA GLU A 96 -2.02 41.02 -2.54
C GLU A 96 -1.67 40.77 -4.00
N ALA A 97 -2.67 40.55 -4.86
CA ALA A 97 -2.44 40.36 -6.29
C ALA A 97 -1.79 41.60 -6.92
N LYS A 98 -2.30 42.80 -6.59
CA LYS A 98 -1.70 44.07 -7.05
C LYS A 98 -0.30 44.28 -6.49
N GLN A 99 -0.05 43.93 -5.24
CA GLN A 99 1.27 44.04 -4.63
C GLN A 99 2.27 43.12 -5.33
N LYS A 100 1.91 41.86 -5.59
CA LYS A 100 2.74 40.90 -6.35
C LYS A 100 3.00 41.39 -7.77
N GLU A 101 2.00 41.97 -8.44
CA GLU A 101 2.18 42.57 -9.76
C GLU A 101 3.14 43.76 -9.72
N GLN A 102 3.02 44.62 -8.72
CA GLN A 102 3.92 45.76 -8.53
C GLN A 102 5.35 45.32 -8.25
N GLU A 103 5.56 44.37 -7.34
CA GLU A 103 6.88 43.80 -7.05
C GLU A 103 7.51 43.15 -8.28
N LYS A 104 6.70 42.50 -9.13
CA LYS A 104 7.17 41.95 -10.41
C LYS A 104 7.61 43.07 -11.36
N ARG A 105 6.81 44.14 -11.50
CA ARG A 105 7.19 45.31 -12.32
C ARG A 105 8.45 45.98 -11.81
N ASP A 106 8.61 46.14 -10.50
CA ASP A 106 9.81 46.75 -9.91
C ASP A 106 11.06 45.89 -10.14
N ARG A 107 10.94 44.56 -10.05
CA ARG A 107 12.03 43.63 -10.41
C ARG A 107 12.35 43.68 -11.89
N GLU A 108 11.34 43.74 -12.75
CA GLU A 108 11.52 43.88 -14.20
C GLU A 108 12.23 45.19 -14.53
N LEU A 109 11.81 46.31 -13.95
CA LEU A 109 12.47 47.62 -14.09
C LEU A 109 13.91 47.60 -13.60
N ALA A 110 14.17 47.02 -12.41
CA ALA A 110 15.53 46.91 -11.88
C ALA A 110 16.43 46.04 -12.78
N ASN A 111 15.88 44.96 -13.36
CA ASN A 111 16.60 44.15 -14.33
C ASN A 111 16.83 44.89 -15.65
N LEU A 112 15.87 45.68 -16.10
CA LEU A 112 15.97 46.48 -17.32
C LEU A 112 16.99 47.60 -17.16
N ASP A 113 17.05 48.24 -15.99
CA ASP A 113 18.05 49.24 -15.65
C ASP A 113 19.45 48.63 -15.60
N LYS A 114 19.64 47.48 -14.92
CA LYS A 114 20.91 46.73 -14.94
C LYS A 114 21.32 46.34 -16.35
N LYS A 115 20.38 45.85 -17.17
CA LYS A 115 20.63 45.53 -18.58
C LYS A 115 21.02 46.79 -19.36
N MET A 116 20.38 47.92 -19.11
CA MET A 116 20.69 49.18 -19.78
C MET A 116 22.07 49.72 -19.38
N THR A 117 22.46 49.60 -18.12
CA THR A 117 23.82 49.94 -17.66
C THR A 117 24.86 49.02 -18.31
N ALA A 118 24.58 47.72 -18.36
CA ALA A 118 25.45 46.75 -19.03
C ALA A 118 25.56 47.04 -20.52
N LEU A 119 24.45 47.35 -21.20
CA LEU A 119 24.41 47.69 -22.61
C LEU A 119 25.19 48.98 -22.90
N LYS A 120 25.07 50.00 -22.05
CA LYS A 120 25.84 51.24 -22.17
C LYS A 120 27.34 50.98 -22.05
N LYS A 121 27.75 50.17 -21.07
CA LYS A 121 29.15 49.78 -20.91
C LYS A 121 29.66 48.94 -22.10
N GLN A 122 28.84 48.02 -22.60
CA GLN A 122 29.16 47.27 -23.81
C GLN A 122 29.26 48.17 -25.03
N LEU A 123 28.39 49.18 -25.16
CA LEU A 123 28.42 50.14 -26.25
C LEU A 123 29.69 50.99 -26.20
N GLU A 124 30.11 51.46 -25.03
CA GLU A 124 31.37 52.18 -24.85
C GLU A 124 32.58 51.30 -25.23
N ASN A 125 32.63 50.06 -24.72
CA ASN A 125 33.67 49.11 -25.08
C ASN A 125 33.67 48.80 -26.59
N GLN A 126 32.49 48.57 -27.19
CA GLN A 126 32.36 48.34 -28.64
C GLN A 126 32.78 49.55 -29.45
N LYS A 127 32.61 50.77 -28.92
CA LYS A 127 33.02 52.00 -29.59
C LYS A 127 34.55 52.15 -29.56
N GLU A 128 35.19 51.82 -28.45
CA GLU A 128 36.66 51.71 -28.37
C GLU A 128 37.20 50.61 -29.29
N GLU A 129 36.59 49.42 -29.27
CA GLU A 129 36.93 48.32 -30.18
C GLU A 129 36.71 48.72 -31.65
N GLN A 130 35.63 49.44 -31.98
CA GLN A 130 35.41 49.96 -33.32
C GLN A 130 36.45 50.99 -33.74
N GLU A 131 36.94 51.86 -32.86
CA GLU A 131 38.02 52.79 -33.21
C GLU A 131 39.33 52.04 -33.51
N VAL A 132 39.66 51.03 -32.70
CA VAL A 132 40.82 50.16 -32.94
C VAL A 132 40.66 49.33 -34.21
N GLU A 133 39.47 48.80 -34.44
CA GLU A 133 39.16 47.98 -35.61
C GLU A 133 39.04 48.83 -36.88
N LEU A 134 38.59 50.08 -36.81
CA LEU A 134 38.66 51.05 -37.91
C LEU A 134 40.10 51.40 -38.27
N GLN A 135 40.99 51.52 -37.28
CA GLN A 135 42.44 51.66 -37.53
C GLN A 135 43.02 50.39 -38.19
N ARG A 136 42.56 49.20 -37.79
CA ARG A 136 42.95 47.92 -38.39
C ARG A 136 42.43 47.79 -39.82
N ILE A 137 41.15 48.10 -40.07
CA ILE A 137 40.48 48.06 -41.38
C ILE A 137 41.08 49.09 -42.35
N ALA A 138 41.43 50.28 -41.88
CA ALA A 138 42.15 51.28 -42.68
C ALA A 138 43.55 50.80 -43.14
N SER A 139 44.08 49.75 -42.50
CA SER A 139 45.38 49.15 -42.79
C SER A 139 45.29 47.80 -43.52
N LEU A 140 44.08 47.27 -43.74
CA LEU A 140 43.87 45.95 -44.35
C LEU A 140 43.78 46.06 -45.88
N SER A 141 44.46 45.14 -46.57
CA SER A 141 44.31 44.95 -48.01
C SER A 141 43.03 44.18 -48.34
N LYS A 142 42.56 44.29 -49.59
CA LYS A 142 41.31 43.66 -50.06
C LYS A 142 41.31 42.13 -49.93
N ASP A 143 42.47 41.51 -50.03
CA ASP A 143 42.63 40.04 -49.90
C ASP A 143 42.61 39.60 -48.43
N GLU A 144 43.20 40.37 -47.52
CA GLU A 144 43.16 40.06 -46.08
C GLU A 144 41.74 40.19 -45.51
N ALA A 145 41.00 41.22 -45.94
CA ALA A 145 39.59 41.38 -45.57
C ALA A 145 38.71 40.21 -46.06
N LYS A 146 39.01 39.67 -47.24
CA LYS A 146 38.32 38.52 -47.80
C LYS A 146 38.60 37.25 -47.00
N THR A 147 39.85 37.01 -46.59
CA THR A 147 40.22 35.83 -45.80
C THR A 147 39.57 35.85 -44.42
N ILE A 148 39.53 37.02 -43.76
CA ILE A 148 38.86 37.18 -42.46
C ILE A 148 37.36 36.91 -42.58
N LEU A 149 36.71 37.44 -43.63
CA LEU A 149 35.29 37.21 -43.87
C LEU A 149 34.97 35.72 -44.11
N LEU A 150 35.82 35.02 -44.87
CA LEU A 150 35.65 33.60 -45.13
C LEU A 150 35.83 32.76 -43.85
N ASP A 151 36.81 33.08 -43.00
CA ASP A 151 37.04 32.40 -41.72
C ASP A 151 35.87 32.62 -40.73
N GLU A 152 35.28 33.82 -40.71
CA GLU A 152 34.09 34.13 -39.91
C GLU A 152 32.87 33.32 -40.38
N VAL A 153 32.65 33.25 -41.70
CA VAL A 153 31.56 32.47 -42.31
C VAL A 153 31.74 30.97 -42.05
N ASP A 154 32.96 30.44 -42.15
CA ASP A 154 33.25 29.04 -41.85
C ASP A 154 32.96 28.71 -40.37
N LYS A 155 33.36 29.58 -39.44
CA LYS A 155 33.03 29.43 -38.01
C LYS A 155 31.53 29.48 -37.72
N GLN A 156 30.79 30.34 -38.42
CA GLN A 156 29.34 30.41 -38.29
C GLN A 156 28.66 29.16 -38.85
N LEU A 157 29.10 28.68 -40.01
CA LEU A 157 28.62 27.44 -40.62
C LEU A 157 28.87 26.24 -39.72
N ASP A 158 30.04 26.16 -39.07
CA ASP A 158 30.35 25.05 -38.17
C ASP A 158 29.46 25.05 -36.92
N ARG A 159 29.17 26.22 -36.35
CA ARG A 159 28.18 26.33 -35.25
C ARG A 159 26.79 25.92 -35.71
N GLU A 160 26.35 26.34 -36.89
CA GLU A 160 25.05 25.98 -37.43
C GLU A 160 24.94 24.48 -37.72
N LYS A 161 25.98 23.86 -38.27
CA LYS A 161 26.07 22.41 -38.47
C LYS A 161 25.92 21.66 -37.15
N VAL A 162 26.63 22.07 -36.09
CA VAL A 162 26.54 21.42 -34.78
C VAL A 162 25.12 21.52 -34.20
N LEU A 163 24.47 22.68 -34.32
CA LEU A 163 23.10 22.86 -33.86
C LEU A 163 22.12 21.99 -34.65
N ARG A 164 22.27 21.91 -35.97
CA ARG A 164 21.44 21.03 -36.82
C ARG A 164 21.67 19.56 -36.52
N ILE A 165 22.90 19.13 -36.28
CA ILE A 165 23.22 17.75 -35.88
C ILE A 165 22.56 17.42 -34.56
N ARG A 166 22.70 18.27 -33.53
CA ARG A 166 22.06 18.05 -32.23
C ARG A 166 20.53 18.01 -32.33
N ALA A 167 19.93 18.92 -33.10
CA ALA A 167 18.50 18.93 -33.31
C ALA A 167 18.01 17.65 -34.00
N ALA A 168 18.74 17.17 -35.02
CA ALA A 168 18.44 15.91 -35.69
C ALA A 168 18.64 14.69 -34.76
N GLU A 169 19.69 14.67 -33.94
CA GLU A 169 19.91 13.61 -32.94
C GLU A 169 18.78 13.58 -31.90
N GLU A 170 18.30 14.74 -31.46
CA GLU A 170 17.20 14.84 -30.50
C GLU A 170 15.87 14.40 -31.12
N GLU A 171 15.59 14.80 -32.37
CA GLU A 171 14.41 14.35 -33.12
C GLU A 171 14.41 12.82 -33.32
N ILE A 172 15.55 12.26 -33.76
CA ILE A 172 15.71 10.80 -33.90
C ILE A 172 15.50 10.10 -32.56
N LYS A 173 16.01 10.66 -31.47
CA LYS A 173 15.84 10.10 -30.12
C LYS A 173 14.37 10.13 -29.67
N GLU A 174 13.66 11.22 -29.91
CA GLU A 174 12.23 11.32 -29.60
C GLU A 174 11.39 10.34 -30.42
N GLU A 175 11.65 10.25 -31.73
CA GLU A 175 10.92 9.34 -32.62
C GLU A 175 11.20 7.87 -32.29
N SER A 176 12.45 7.55 -31.96
CA SER A 176 12.85 6.22 -31.49
C SER A 176 12.13 5.85 -30.19
N ASN A 177 12.06 6.77 -29.23
CA ASN A 177 11.34 6.55 -27.97
C ASN A 177 9.84 6.31 -28.19
N LYS A 178 9.19 7.11 -29.06
CA LYS A 178 7.77 6.92 -29.41
C LYS A 178 7.54 5.56 -30.06
N THR A 179 8.43 5.16 -30.95
CA THR A 179 8.37 3.86 -31.64
C THR A 179 8.57 2.71 -30.66
N ALA A 180 9.57 2.79 -29.78
CA ALA A 180 9.81 1.80 -28.74
C ALA A 180 8.61 1.64 -27.80
N GLN A 181 8.02 2.75 -27.33
CA GLN A 181 6.81 2.73 -26.52
C GLN A 181 5.64 2.07 -27.23
N LYS A 182 5.48 2.31 -28.54
CA LYS A 182 4.42 1.68 -29.36
C LYS A 182 4.64 0.17 -29.49
N ILE A 183 5.87 -0.28 -29.74
CA ILE A 183 6.22 -1.71 -29.80
C ILE A 183 5.93 -2.40 -28.46
N LEU A 184 6.37 -1.79 -27.35
CA LEU A 184 6.12 -2.32 -26.01
C LEU A 184 4.63 -2.37 -25.68
N ALA A 185 3.88 -1.30 -25.95
CA ALA A 185 2.44 -1.25 -25.71
C ALA A 185 1.67 -2.32 -26.51
N ASN A 186 2.01 -2.49 -27.79
CA ASN A 186 1.41 -3.52 -28.64
C ASN A 186 1.75 -4.94 -28.15
N THR A 187 2.97 -5.14 -27.68
CA THR A 187 3.42 -6.43 -27.15
C THR A 187 2.71 -6.75 -25.84
N LEU A 188 2.65 -5.80 -24.91
CA LEU A 188 1.97 -5.95 -23.62
C LEU A 188 0.46 -6.18 -23.78
N HIS A 189 -0.20 -5.44 -24.68
CA HIS A 189 -1.64 -5.60 -24.91
C HIS A 189 -2.02 -7.01 -25.39
N ARG A 190 -1.12 -7.70 -26.10
CA ARG A 190 -1.33 -9.08 -26.56
C ARG A 190 -1.13 -10.12 -25.47
N ILE A 191 -0.58 -9.75 -24.31
CA ILE A 191 -0.31 -10.64 -23.19
C ILE A 191 -1.34 -10.38 -22.08
N SER A 192 -2.57 -10.85 -22.29
CA SER A 192 -3.49 -11.09 -21.16
C SER A 192 -3.38 -12.56 -20.77
N SER A 193 -2.70 -12.87 -19.68
CA SER A 193 -2.81 -14.18 -19.05
C SER A 193 -3.18 -14.01 -17.58
N ASP A 194 -4.18 -14.77 -17.17
CA ASP A 194 -4.59 -14.89 -15.79
C ASP A 194 -3.59 -15.82 -15.09
N PHE A 195 -2.77 -15.29 -14.20
CA PHE A 195 -1.89 -16.12 -13.37
C PHE A 195 -2.29 -16.03 -11.90
N VAL A 196 -2.52 -17.21 -11.33
CA VAL A 196 -2.78 -17.40 -9.90
C VAL A 196 -1.43 -17.70 -9.25
N SER A 197 -1.04 -16.89 -8.26
CA SER A 197 0.12 -17.16 -7.39
C SER A 197 -0.10 -18.49 -6.64
N GLU A 198 0.78 -19.47 -6.86
CA GLU A 198 0.75 -20.76 -6.16
C GLU A 198 1.37 -20.65 -4.76
N ASN A 199 0.83 -21.39 -3.79
CA ASN A 199 1.36 -21.43 -2.42
C ASN A 199 2.58 -22.37 -2.35
N THR A 200 3.62 -21.94 -1.64
CA THR A 200 4.89 -22.66 -1.48
C THR A 200 4.83 -23.85 -0.53
N VAL A 201 3.74 -23.99 0.23
CA VAL A 201 3.54 -25.09 1.18
C VAL A 201 2.61 -26.13 0.56
N SER A 202 3.13 -27.35 0.38
CA SER A 202 2.31 -28.50 -0.02
C SER A 202 1.74 -29.14 1.25
N THR A 203 0.46 -28.87 1.50
CA THR A 203 -0.31 -29.55 2.56
C THR A 203 -1.20 -30.62 1.93
N VAL A 204 -1.27 -31.78 2.57
CA VAL A 204 -2.23 -32.83 2.23
C VAL A 204 -3.29 -32.85 3.32
N THR A 205 -4.55 -32.66 2.93
CA THR A 205 -5.69 -32.76 3.84
C THR A 205 -6.02 -34.23 4.12
N LEU A 206 -6.19 -34.56 5.38
CA LEU A 206 -6.57 -35.90 5.84
C LEU A 206 -8.08 -35.95 6.11
N PRO A 207 -8.78 -37.02 5.73
CA PRO A 207 -10.23 -37.12 5.91
C PRO A 207 -10.66 -37.36 7.37
N ASN A 208 -9.76 -37.84 8.24
CA ASN A 208 -9.99 -38.04 9.68
C ASN A 208 -8.68 -38.35 10.43
N ASP A 209 -8.72 -38.30 11.77
CA ASP A 209 -7.60 -38.66 12.65
C ASP A 209 -7.19 -40.14 12.59
N GLU A 210 -8.11 -41.03 12.19
CA GLU A 210 -7.78 -42.45 11.98
C GLU A 210 -6.75 -42.61 10.86
N MET A 211 -6.90 -41.85 9.77
CA MET A 211 -5.94 -41.81 8.66
C MET A 211 -4.62 -41.19 9.09
N LYS A 212 -4.63 -40.17 9.97
CA LYS A 212 -3.41 -39.63 10.61
C LYS A 212 -2.66 -40.74 11.35
N GLY A 213 -3.36 -41.54 12.15
CA GLY A 213 -2.78 -42.69 12.87
C GLY A 213 -2.22 -43.78 11.95
N ARG A 214 -2.89 -44.07 10.82
CA ARG A 214 -2.40 -45.05 9.83
C ARG A 214 -1.17 -44.56 9.06
N ILE A 215 -1.08 -43.26 8.76
CA ILE A 215 0.07 -42.64 8.09
C ILE A 215 1.32 -42.68 9.00
N ILE A 216 1.16 -42.39 10.29
CA ILE A 216 2.25 -42.53 11.27
C ILE A 216 2.64 -44.01 11.39
N GLY A 217 1.65 -44.88 11.58
CA GLY A 217 1.84 -46.29 11.86
C GLY A 217 2.39 -46.55 13.27
N ARG A 218 2.42 -47.82 13.69
CA ARG A 218 2.98 -48.20 15.00
C ARG A 218 4.45 -47.78 15.07
N GLU A 219 4.82 -47.03 16.11
CA GLU A 219 6.18 -46.50 16.32
C GLU A 219 6.74 -45.63 15.18
N GLY A 220 5.86 -45.01 14.36
CA GLY A 220 6.30 -44.22 13.22
C GLY A 220 6.83 -45.05 12.05
N ARG A 221 6.53 -46.36 11.99
CA ARG A 221 7.06 -47.25 10.94
C ARG A 221 6.67 -46.82 9.53
N ASN A 222 5.44 -46.33 9.34
CA ASN A 222 4.91 -45.98 8.03
C ASN A 222 5.45 -44.63 7.56
N ILE A 223 5.47 -43.63 8.44
CA ILE A 223 6.04 -42.32 8.13
C ILE A 223 7.53 -42.44 7.77
N ARG A 224 8.33 -43.19 8.55
CA ARG A 224 9.75 -43.43 8.23
C ARG A 224 9.95 -44.18 6.91
N ALA A 225 9.06 -45.11 6.56
CA ALA A 225 9.12 -45.82 5.29
C ALA A 225 8.86 -44.86 4.11
N LEU A 226 7.91 -43.93 4.27
CA LEU A 226 7.60 -42.91 3.29
C LEU A 226 8.76 -41.91 3.14
N GLU A 227 9.27 -41.37 4.25
CA GLU A 227 10.44 -40.48 4.29
C GLU A 227 11.67 -41.12 3.65
N LYS A 228 11.92 -42.41 3.93
CA LYS A 228 13.03 -43.16 3.31
C LYS A 228 12.82 -43.39 1.81
N ALA A 229 11.59 -43.63 1.37
CA ALA A 229 11.28 -43.91 -0.04
C ALA A 229 11.33 -42.64 -0.91
N THR A 230 10.90 -41.49 -0.39
CA THR A 230 10.83 -40.23 -1.14
C THR A 230 11.98 -39.27 -0.85
N GLY A 231 12.65 -39.42 0.30
CA GLY A 231 13.72 -38.51 0.74
C GLY A 231 13.20 -37.14 1.14
N VAL A 232 12.04 -37.07 1.81
CA VAL A 232 11.40 -35.86 2.33
C VAL A 232 11.17 -35.99 3.83
N ASP A 233 10.97 -34.87 4.52
CA ASP A 233 10.58 -34.85 5.93
C ASP A 233 9.09 -34.54 6.05
N LEU A 234 8.36 -35.36 6.82
CA LEU A 234 6.92 -35.19 7.01
C LEU A 234 6.64 -34.65 8.41
N ILE A 235 6.11 -33.44 8.47
CA ILE A 235 5.77 -32.80 9.73
C ILE A 235 4.28 -33.04 10.00
N ILE A 236 4.03 -33.78 11.08
CA ILE A 236 2.69 -34.05 11.58
C ILE A 236 2.60 -33.39 12.97
N ASP A 237 1.96 -32.22 13.01
CA ASP A 237 1.79 -31.42 14.23
C ASP A 237 0.39 -31.65 14.85
N ASP A 238 0.09 -30.96 15.95
CA ASP A 238 -1.21 -30.92 16.62
C ASP A 238 -2.30 -30.23 15.76
N THR A 239 -1.94 -29.70 14.60
CA THR A 239 -2.92 -29.21 13.61
C THR A 239 -3.82 -30.37 13.17
N PRO A 240 -5.15 -30.26 13.35
CA PRO A 240 -6.08 -31.30 12.93
C PRO A 240 -6.05 -31.45 11.40
N GLU A 241 -6.18 -32.69 10.94
CA GLU A 241 -6.51 -33.03 9.54
C GLU A 241 -5.52 -32.58 8.45
N ALA A 242 -4.24 -32.29 8.77
CA ALA A 242 -3.24 -31.93 7.76
C ALA A 242 -1.86 -32.55 8.00
N VAL A 243 -1.17 -32.91 6.91
CA VAL A 243 0.25 -33.29 6.89
C VAL A 243 1.03 -32.29 6.06
N ILE A 244 2.12 -31.76 6.62
CA ILE A 244 2.99 -30.80 5.94
C ILE A 244 4.19 -31.55 5.35
N ILE A 245 4.42 -31.37 4.05
CA ILE A 245 5.56 -31.99 3.36
C ILE A 245 6.70 -30.97 3.29
N SER A 246 7.79 -31.24 4.00
CA SER A 246 9.00 -30.43 3.98
C SER A 246 10.06 -31.09 3.11
N CYS A 247 10.44 -30.41 2.02
CA CYS A 247 11.55 -30.83 1.16
C CYS A 247 12.01 -29.66 0.30
N PHE A 248 13.32 -29.53 0.04
CA PHE A 248 13.86 -28.53 -0.87
C PHE A 248 13.62 -28.86 -2.35
N ASP A 249 13.58 -30.15 -2.71
CA ASP A 249 13.30 -30.59 -4.08
C ASP A 249 11.79 -30.61 -4.34
N PRO A 250 11.28 -29.74 -5.23
CA PRO A 250 9.85 -29.67 -5.51
C PRO A 250 9.30 -30.94 -6.16
N VAL A 251 10.11 -31.67 -6.92
CA VAL A 251 9.68 -32.90 -7.57
C VAL A 251 9.45 -34.00 -6.53
N ARG A 252 10.34 -34.12 -5.53
CA ARG A 252 10.15 -35.06 -4.42
C ARG A 252 8.94 -34.70 -3.57
N ARG A 253 8.70 -33.40 -3.36
CA ARG A 253 7.51 -32.90 -2.65
C ARG A 253 6.24 -33.32 -3.37
N GLU A 254 6.19 -33.15 -4.68
CA GLU A 254 5.03 -33.53 -5.51
C GLU A 254 4.84 -35.06 -5.59
N ILE A 255 5.91 -35.84 -5.74
CA ILE A 255 5.86 -37.31 -5.68
C ILE A 255 5.25 -37.76 -4.35
N THR A 256 5.67 -37.14 -3.25
CA THR A 256 5.18 -37.47 -1.92
C THR A 256 3.70 -37.09 -1.77
N ARG A 257 3.30 -35.89 -2.22
CA ARG A 257 1.91 -35.43 -2.20
C ARG A 257 1.00 -36.42 -2.94
N MET A 258 1.37 -36.76 -4.18
CA MET A 258 0.61 -37.68 -5.02
C MET A 258 0.59 -39.11 -4.45
N ALA A 259 1.71 -39.59 -3.89
CA ALA A 259 1.76 -40.89 -3.23
C ALA A 259 0.85 -40.92 -1.98
N LEU A 260 0.85 -39.87 -1.17
CA LEU A 260 -0.03 -39.73 0.00
C LEU A 260 -1.50 -39.71 -0.41
N GLU A 261 -1.89 -38.94 -1.42
CA GLU A 261 -3.28 -38.91 -1.92
C GLU A 261 -3.75 -40.29 -2.38
N LYS A 262 -2.90 -41.04 -3.09
CA LYS A 262 -3.20 -42.41 -3.52
C LYS A 262 -3.31 -43.38 -2.34
N LEU A 263 -2.41 -43.29 -1.37
CA LEU A 263 -2.44 -44.11 -0.14
C LEU A 263 -3.69 -43.81 0.70
N ILE A 264 -4.11 -42.54 0.75
CA ILE A 264 -5.34 -42.13 1.44
C ILE A 264 -6.56 -42.73 0.74
N THR A 265 -6.62 -42.63 -0.59
CA THR A 265 -7.71 -43.18 -1.41
C THR A 265 -7.80 -44.71 -1.31
N ASP A 266 -6.65 -45.40 -1.26
CA ASP A 266 -6.59 -46.87 -1.13
C ASP A 266 -6.87 -47.35 0.31
N GLY A 267 -6.65 -46.51 1.32
CA GLY A 267 -6.92 -46.79 2.74
C GLY A 267 -5.98 -47.81 3.41
N ARG A 268 -5.04 -48.41 2.65
CA ARG A 268 -4.05 -49.39 3.11
C ARG A 268 -2.65 -48.77 3.16
N ILE A 269 -2.13 -48.58 4.36
CA ILE A 269 -0.83 -47.93 4.58
C ILE A 269 0.11 -48.90 5.30
N HIS A 270 0.99 -49.54 4.54
CA HIS A 270 2.07 -50.39 5.05
C HIS A 270 3.32 -50.25 4.15
N PRO A 271 4.54 -50.57 4.64
CA PRO A 271 5.80 -50.24 3.94
C PRO A 271 5.86 -50.68 2.47
N THR A 272 5.48 -51.92 2.17
CA THR A 272 5.48 -52.44 0.79
C THR A 272 4.55 -51.66 -0.14
N ARG A 273 3.37 -51.26 0.34
CA ARG A 273 2.41 -50.49 -0.45
C ARG A 273 2.86 -49.04 -0.63
N ILE A 274 3.51 -48.49 0.38
CA ILE A 274 4.13 -47.16 0.31
C ILE A 274 5.18 -47.15 -0.81
N GLU A 275 6.11 -48.11 -0.83
CA GLU A 275 7.12 -48.22 -1.89
C GLU A 275 6.48 -48.37 -3.28
N GLU A 276 5.44 -49.19 -3.41
CA GLU A 276 4.71 -49.36 -4.66
C GLU A 276 4.05 -48.05 -5.14
N MET A 277 3.34 -47.35 -4.25
CA MET A 277 2.66 -46.09 -4.58
C MET A 277 3.66 -44.98 -4.89
N VAL A 278 4.79 -44.91 -4.19
CA VAL A 278 5.86 -43.94 -4.47
C VAL A 278 6.47 -44.20 -5.86
N ASN A 279 6.76 -45.46 -6.20
CA ASN A 279 7.28 -45.80 -7.53
C ASN A 279 6.29 -45.47 -8.64
N LYS A 280 5.00 -45.76 -8.43
CA LYS A 280 3.94 -45.42 -9.38
C LYS A 280 3.80 -43.91 -9.57
N SER A 281 3.77 -43.14 -8.47
CA SER A 281 3.73 -41.67 -8.53
C SER A 281 4.98 -41.07 -9.17
N ARG A 282 6.16 -41.67 -8.97
CA ARG A 282 7.39 -41.26 -9.65
C ARG A 282 7.26 -41.42 -11.17
N SER A 283 6.79 -42.58 -11.65
CA SER A 283 6.59 -42.80 -13.09
C SER A 283 5.57 -41.84 -13.70
N GLU A 284 4.45 -41.59 -13.03
CA GLU A 284 3.42 -40.64 -13.50
C GLU A 284 3.94 -39.20 -13.55
N ILE A 285 4.73 -38.77 -12.57
CA ILE A 285 5.34 -37.43 -12.59
C ILE A 285 6.41 -37.31 -13.66
N GLU A 286 7.20 -38.35 -13.92
CA GLU A 286 8.14 -38.35 -15.04
C GLU A 286 7.46 -38.26 -16.41
N GLU A 287 6.33 -38.94 -16.58
CA GLU A 287 5.50 -38.82 -17.78
C GLU A 287 4.95 -37.41 -17.92
N LYS A 288 4.34 -36.87 -16.86
CA LYS A 288 3.83 -35.50 -16.83
C LYS A 288 4.91 -34.46 -17.13
N MET A 289 6.10 -34.56 -16.54
CA MET A 289 7.23 -33.68 -16.88
C MET A 289 7.54 -33.71 -18.38
N ARG A 290 7.61 -34.91 -18.97
CA ARG A 290 7.88 -35.04 -20.40
C ARG A 290 6.76 -34.46 -21.27
N GLU A 291 5.50 -34.61 -20.86
CA GLU A 291 4.35 -34.00 -21.55
C GLU A 291 4.38 -32.47 -21.47
N GLU A 292 4.55 -31.89 -20.29
CA GLU A 292 4.60 -30.44 -20.11
C GLU A 292 5.76 -29.80 -20.89
N GLY A 293 6.94 -30.43 -20.87
CA GLY A 293 8.07 -29.98 -21.69
C GLY A 293 7.78 -30.01 -23.19
N LYS A 294 7.09 -31.06 -23.67
CA LYS A 294 6.67 -31.14 -25.09
C LYS A 294 5.63 -30.08 -25.43
N ASN A 295 4.66 -29.86 -24.54
CA ASN A 295 3.61 -28.85 -24.71
C ASN A 295 4.23 -27.46 -24.82
N ALA A 296 5.17 -27.10 -23.94
CA ALA A 296 5.88 -25.83 -24.00
C ALA A 296 6.63 -25.62 -25.33
N ILE A 297 7.33 -26.65 -25.81
CA ILE A 297 8.07 -26.59 -27.08
C ILE A 297 7.13 -26.47 -28.29
N PHE A 298 6.00 -27.17 -28.24
CA PHE A 298 4.97 -27.14 -29.28
C PHE A 298 4.28 -25.78 -29.34
N GLU A 299 3.85 -25.26 -28.18
CA GLU A 299 3.21 -23.95 -28.04
C GLU A 299 4.11 -22.81 -28.52
N LEU A 300 5.41 -22.90 -28.26
CA LEU A 300 6.40 -21.90 -28.69
C LEU A 300 6.90 -22.11 -30.13
N GLU A 301 6.54 -23.21 -30.79
CA GLU A 301 6.94 -23.56 -32.15
C GLU A 301 8.47 -23.69 -32.34
N LEU A 302 9.20 -24.22 -31.34
CA LEU A 302 10.67 -24.21 -31.33
C LEU A 302 11.34 -25.27 -32.23
N GLY A 303 10.54 -26.15 -32.83
CA GLY A 303 11.00 -27.27 -33.65
C GLY A 303 11.72 -28.32 -32.81
N ARG A 304 12.83 -28.87 -33.31
CA ARG A 304 13.58 -29.93 -32.63
C ARG A 304 14.35 -29.38 -31.42
N VAL A 305 14.21 -30.05 -30.28
CA VAL A 305 14.94 -29.82 -29.02
C VAL A 305 15.43 -31.18 -28.52
N HIS A 306 16.58 -31.22 -27.87
CA HIS A 306 17.13 -32.48 -27.34
C HIS A 306 16.19 -33.08 -26.26
N PRO A 307 15.91 -34.40 -26.27
CA PRO A 307 14.97 -35.02 -25.31
C PRO A 307 15.26 -34.74 -23.84
N GLU A 308 16.53 -34.65 -23.46
CA GLU A 308 16.93 -34.29 -22.08
C GLU A 308 16.60 -32.83 -21.73
N LEU A 309 16.76 -31.89 -22.66
CA LEU A 309 16.32 -30.50 -22.46
C LEU A 309 14.79 -30.42 -22.32
N VAL A 310 14.05 -31.23 -23.08
CA VAL A 310 12.59 -31.33 -22.94
C VAL A 310 12.21 -31.79 -21.53
N LYS A 311 12.90 -32.80 -21.00
CA LYS A 311 12.67 -33.29 -19.62
C LYS A 311 12.97 -32.20 -18.59
N LEU A 312 14.07 -31.45 -18.76
CA LEU A 312 14.47 -30.37 -17.85
C LEU A 312 13.50 -29.18 -17.88
N VAL A 313 13.03 -28.78 -19.07
CA VAL A 313 11.96 -27.77 -19.21
C VAL A 313 10.71 -28.22 -18.47
N GLY A 314 10.29 -29.47 -18.65
CA GLY A 314 9.16 -30.04 -17.93
C GLY A 314 9.32 -30.06 -16.41
N ARG A 315 10.55 -30.22 -15.91
CA ARG A 315 10.85 -30.16 -14.47
C ARG A 315 10.58 -28.78 -13.86
N LEU A 316 10.70 -27.70 -14.66
CA LEU A 316 10.40 -26.34 -14.21
C LEU A 316 8.92 -26.16 -13.80
N GLN A 317 8.01 -27.02 -14.27
CA GLN A 317 6.59 -27.00 -13.89
C GLN A 317 6.38 -27.21 -12.39
N PHE A 318 7.30 -27.90 -11.72
CA PHE A 318 7.20 -28.15 -10.29
C PHE A 318 7.97 -27.11 -9.48
N ARG A 319 8.81 -26.29 -10.11
CA ARG A 319 9.61 -25.29 -9.42
C ARG A 319 8.88 -23.96 -9.38
N THR A 320 8.91 -23.35 -8.21
CA THR A 320 8.44 -21.98 -8.01
C THR A 320 9.62 -21.07 -7.69
N SER A 321 9.60 -19.85 -8.24
CA SER A 321 10.56 -18.79 -7.94
C SER A 321 9.75 -17.53 -7.71
N TYR A 322 10.01 -16.80 -6.62
CA TYR A 322 9.29 -15.56 -6.28
C TYR A 322 7.75 -15.70 -6.19
N GLY A 323 7.23 -16.91 -5.97
CA GLY A 323 5.77 -17.19 -5.93
C GLY A 323 5.12 -17.43 -7.31
N GLN A 324 5.92 -17.52 -8.37
CA GLN A 324 5.49 -17.88 -9.72
C GLN A 324 6.04 -19.24 -10.13
N ASN A 325 5.28 -19.94 -10.97
CA ASN A 325 5.72 -21.17 -11.60
C ASN A 325 6.81 -20.87 -12.66
N VAL A 326 7.97 -21.53 -12.58
CA VAL A 326 9.12 -21.23 -13.44
C VAL A 326 8.88 -21.64 -14.89
N LEU A 327 8.14 -22.73 -15.15
CA LEU A 327 7.82 -23.12 -16.53
C LEU A 327 6.88 -22.08 -17.17
N SER A 328 5.82 -21.69 -16.47
CA SER A 328 4.88 -20.67 -16.95
C SER A 328 5.59 -19.34 -17.23
N HIS A 329 6.46 -18.91 -16.32
CA HIS A 329 7.34 -17.74 -16.50
C HIS A 329 8.19 -17.87 -17.76
N SER A 330 8.89 -18.99 -17.93
CA SER A 330 9.76 -19.23 -19.08
C SER A 330 9.00 -19.25 -20.42
N ILE A 331 7.78 -19.80 -20.44
CA ILE A 331 6.90 -19.77 -21.62
C ILE A 331 6.47 -18.33 -21.93
N GLU A 332 6.11 -17.54 -20.91
CA GLU A 332 5.75 -16.14 -21.10
C GLU A 332 6.94 -15.33 -21.65
N VAL A 333 8.11 -15.43 -21.02
CA VAL A 333 9.35 -14.76 -21.47
C VAL A 333 9.65 -15.13 -22.92
N ALA A 334 9.54 -16.41 -23.28
CA ALA A 334 9.71 -16.85 -24.67
C ALA A 334 8.70 -16.21 -25.63
N LYS A 335 7.42 -16.11 -25.24
CA LYS A 335 6.39 -15.44 -26.06
C LYS A 335 6.68 -13.95 -26.23
N VAL A 336 7.01 -13.24 -25.15
CA VAL A 336 7.35 -11.81 -25.17
C VAL A 336 8.58 -11.58 -26.04
N ALA A 337 9.65 -12.35 -25.82
CA ALA A 337 10.88 -12.28 -26.60
C ALA A 337 10.61 -12.54 -28.09
N GLY A 338 9.78 -13.52 -28.42
CA GLY A 338 9.39 -13.80 -29.80
C GLY A 338 8.61 -12.66 -30.47
N MET A 339 7.72 -11.99 -29.74
CA MET A 339 6.98 -10.83 -30.25
C MET A 339 7.89 -9.62 -30.45
N LEU A 340 8.74 -9.30 -29.47
CA LEU A 340 9.72 -8.21 -29.57
C LEU A 340 10.70 -8.45 -30.72
N ALA A 341 11.23 -9.66 -30.86
CA ALA A 341 12.11 -10.00 -31.96
C ALA A 341 11.44 -9.80 -33.32
N LYS A 342 10.15 -10.14 -33.45
CA LYS A 342 9.40 -9.95 -34.69
C LYS A 342 9.22 -8.47 -35.03
N GLU A 343 8.87 -7.64 -34.05
CA GLU A 343 8.68 -6.19 -34.26
C GLU A 343 10.00 -5.47 -34.55
N LEU A 344 11.11 -5.93 -33.96
CA LEU A 344 12.45 -5.36 -34.13
C LEU A 344 13.23 -5.94 -35.34
N GLY A 345 12.68 -6.94 -36.03
CA GLY A 345 13.36 -7.60 -37.15
C GLY A 345 14.52 -8.52 -36.76
N ALA A 346 14.59 -8.94 -35.49
CA ALA A 346 15.59 -9.87 -34.97
C ALA A 346 15.19 -11.34 -35.17
N ASN A 347 16.07 -12.28 -34.82
CA ASN A 347 15.79 -13.71 -34.99
C ASN A 347 14.81 -14.24 -33.93
N VAL A 348 13.53 -14.32 -34.32
CA VAL A 348 12.42 -14.82 -33.49
C VAL A 348 12.70 -16.20 -32.89
N ARG A 349 13.35 -17.10 -33.64
CA ARG A 349 13.60 -18.47 -33.17
C ARG A 349 14.65 -18.50 -32.05
N VAL A 350 15.72 -17.72 -32.20
CA VAL A 350 16.77 -17.59 -31.17
C VAL A 350 16.18 -16.95 -29.91
N ALA A 351 15.45 -15.84 -30.06
CA ALA A 351 14.82 -15.13 -28.94
C ALA A 351 13.83 -16.02 -28.16
N LYS A 352 12.95 -16.77 -28.84
CA LYS A 352 12.02 -17.70 -28.17
C LYS A 352 12.75 -18.87 -27.47
N ARG A 353 13.79 -19.45 -28.12
CA ARG A 353 14.57 -20.56 -27.51
C ARG A 353 15.32 -20.08 -26.28
N ALA A 354 16.04 -18.96 -26.38
CA ALA A 354 16.77 -18.37 -25.26
C ALA A 354 15.82 -17.97 -24.13
N GLY A 355 14.65 -17.39 -24.45
CA GLY A 355 13.61 -17.07 -23.47
C GLY A 355 13.06 -18.30 -22.75
N LEU A 356 12.84 -19.44 -23.43
CA LEU A 356 12.39 -20.67 -22.77
C LEU A 356 13.47 -21.26 -21.85
N PHE A 357 14.73 -21.14 -22.26
CA PHE A 357 15.85 -21.73 -21.54
C PHE A 357 16.49 -20.80 -20.51
N HIS A 358 16.02 -19.56 -20.36
CA HIS A 358 16.73 -18.56 -19.54
C HIS A 358 16.97 -19.05 -18.11
N ASP A 359 15.96 -19.70 -17.54
CA ASP A 359 15.96 -20.24 -16.19
C ASP A 359 16.18 -21.77 -16.13
N ILE A 360 16.63 -22.42 -17.21
CA ILE A 360 16.75 -23.89 -17.26
C ILE A 360 17.72 -24.47 -16.22
N GLY A 361 18.71 -23.70 -15.76
CA GLY A 361 19.57 -24.12 -14.66
C GLY A 361 18.83 -24.33 -13.35
N LYS A 362 17.66 -23.70 -13.16
CA LYS A 362 16.74 -24.01 -12.07
C LYS A 362 16.08 -25.39 -12.23
N ALA A 363 16.31 -26.15 -13.28
CA ALA A 363 15.90 -27.55 -13.31
C ALA A 363 16.91 -28.47 -12.59
N ILE A 364 18.11 -27.98 -12.27
CA ILE A 364 19.16 -28.75 -11.59
C ILE A 364 19.02 -28.60 -10.08
N ASP A 365 19.33 -29.70 -9.37
CA ASP A 365 19.35 -29.77 -7.92
C ASP A 365 20.45 -28.87 -7.34
N THR A 366 20.18 -28.28 -6.18
CA THR A 366 21.07 -27.35 -5.47
C THR A 366 22.36 -27.98 -4.93
N GLU A 367 22.56 -29.29 -5.10
CA GLU A 367 23.78 -30.00 -4.72
C GLU A 367 24.94 -29.81 -5.71
N VAL A 368 24.66 -29.30 -6.91
CA VAL A 368 25.67 -29.02 -7.92
C VAL A 368 26.20 -27.59 -7.74
N GLU A 369 27.52 -27.44 -7.60
CA GLU A 369 28.17 -26.12 -7.51
C GLU A 369 28.01 -25.34 -8.83
N GLY A 370 27.60 -24.08 -8.72
CA GLY A 370 27.46 -23.14 -9.84
C GLY A 370 26.18 -22.31 -9.75
N THR A 371 26.18 -21.14 -10.40
CA THR A 371 24.95 -20.34 -10.57
C THR A 371 23.99 -21.03 -11.55
N HIS A 372 22.69 -20.74 -11.50
CA HIS A 372 21.75 -21.33 -12.47
C HIS A 372 22.06 -20.90 -13.91
N ILE A 373 22.74 -19.78 -14.10
CA ILE A 373 23.23 -19.34 -15.41
C ILE A 373 24.36 -20.24 -15.89
N GLU A 374 25.39 -20.45 -15.07
CA GLU A 374 26.52 -21.32 -15.41
C GLU A 374 26.05 -22.75 -15.71
N LEU A 375 25.16 -23.27 -14.87
CA LEU A 375 24.55 -24.58 -15.03
C LEU A 375 23.70 -24.65 -16.32
N GLY A 376 22.92 -23.60 -16.60
CA GLY A 376 22.18 -23.47 -17.85
C GLY A 376 23.09 -23.50 -19.07
N MET A 377 24.19 -22.74 -19.06
CA MET A 377 25.14 -22.66 -20.17
C MET A 377 25.79 -24.02 -20.43
N GLN A 378 26.22 -24.70 -19.37
CA GLN A 378 26.79 -26.04 -19.44
C GLN A 378 25.79 -27.06 -20.02
N LEU A 379 24.53 -27.01 -19.58
CA LEU A 379 23.47 -27.90 -20.09
C LEU A 379 23.22 -27.69 -21.58
N LEU A 380 22.99 -26.44 -21.99
CA LEU A 380 22.69 -26.10 -23.39
C LEU A 380 23.87 -26.48 -24.30
N LYS A 381 25.10 -26.22 -23.85
CA LYS A 381 26.31 -26.63 -24.57
C LYS A 381 26.45 -28.16 -24.67
N LYS A 382 26.21 -28.88 -23.57
CA LYS A 382 26.27 -30.35 -23.52
C LYS A 382 25.27 -31.00 -24.48
N TYR A 383 24.09 -30.42 -24.64
CA TYR A 383 23.03 -30.96 -25.51
C TYR A 383 22.96 -30.32 -26.90
N GLY A 384 23.96 -29.52 -27.28
CA GLY A 384 24.19 -29.07 -28.65
C GLY A 384 23.34 -27.88 -29.11
N GLU A 385 22.97 -26.98 -28.21
CA GLU A 385 22.37 -25.69 -28.59
C GLU A 385 23.41 -24.72 -29.18
N SER A 386 22.95 -23.78 -29.99
CA SER A 386 23.81 -22.77 -30.63
C SER A 386 24.34 -21.74 -29.64
N GLU A 387 25.57 -21.26 -29.85
CA GLU A 387 26.19 -20.20 -29.04
C GLU A 387 25.32 -18.94 -28.95
N ASP A 388 24.59 -18.57 -30.01
CA ASP A 388 23.66 -17.42 -29.99
C ASP A 388 22.54 -17.56 -28.94
N VAL A 389 22.04 -18.80 -28.75
CA VAL A 389 20.99 -19.10 -27.75
C VAL A 389 21.59 -19.12 -26.35
N ILE A 390 22.80 -19.66 -26.20
CA ILE A 390 23.52 -19.72 -24.92
C ILE A 390 23.87 -18.30 -24.45
N HIS A 391 24.38 -17.46 -25.36
CA HIS A 391 24.72 -16.06 -25.08
C HIS A 391 23.46 -15.26 -24.71
N ALA A 392 22.42 -15.30 -25.53
CA ALA A 392 21.17 -14.57 -25.23
C ALA A 392 20.50 -15.04 -23.93
N MET A 393 20.66 -16.32 -23.58
CA MET A 393 20.25 -16.80 -22.26
C MET A 393 21.12 -16.21 -21.14
N SER A 394 22.44 -16.19 -21.27
CA SER A 394 23.33 -15.85 -20.16
C SER A 394 23.22 -14.41 -19.63
N THR A 395 22.62 -13.50 -20.39
CA THR A 395 22.64 -12.06 -20.10
C THR A 395 21.45 -11.58 -19.25
N HIS A 396 20.47 -12.44 -18.96
CA HIS A 396 19.21 -12.00 -18.31
C HIS A 396 19.39 -11.44 -16.89
N HIS A 397 20.40 -11.89 -16.15
CA HIS A 397 20.77 -11.33 -14.83
C HIS A 397 21.78 -10.16 -14.89
N GLY A 398 22.33 -9.85 -16.06
CA GLY A 398 23.36 -8.81 -16.22
C GLY A 398 24.79 -9.26 -15.87
N ASP A 399 25.01 -10.54 -15.59
CA ASP A 399 26.35 -11.10 -15.33
C ASP A 399 27.24 -11.14 -16.59
N TYR A 400 26.61 -11.14 -17.77
CA TYR A 400 27.26 -11.09 -19.07
C TYR A 400 26.73 -9.93 -19.90
N GLU A 401 27.60 -9.31 -20.69
CA GLU A 401 27.23 -8.18 -21.54
C GLU A 401 26.42 -8.63 -22.76
N PRO A 402 25.25 -8.03 -23.03
CA PRO A 402 24.43 -8.37 -24.19
C PRO A 402 25.03 -7.77 -25.47
N THR A 403 25.82 -8.56 -26.19
CA THR A 403 26.43 -8.19 -27.48
C THR A 403 25.52 -8.40 -28.70
N THR A 404 24.33 -8.97 -28.53
CA THR A 404 23.36 -9.27 -29.60
C THR A 404 22.00 -8.67 -29.31
N VAL A 405 21.21 -8.41 -30.35
CA VAL A 405 19.85 -7.85 -30.20
C VAL A 405 18.95 -8.84 -29.47
N GLU A 406 19.10 -10.14 -29.75
CA GLU A 406 18.37 -11.22 -29.10
C GLU A 406 18.66 -11.28 -27.59
N ALA A 407 19.91 -11.08 -27.17
CA ALA A 407 20.28 -11.00 -25.75
C ALA A 407 19.56 -9.85 -25.03
N VAL A 408 19.55 -8.65 -25.63
CA VAL A 408 18.81 -7.49 -25.09
C VAL A 408 17.32 -7.78 -25.02
N ILE A 409 16.75 -8.44 -26.03
CA ILE A 409 15.33 -8.81 -26.08
C ILE A 409 14.99 -9.80 -24.95
N VAL A 410 15.80 -10.82 -24.71
CA VAL A 410 15.56 -11.82 -23.65
C VAL A 410 15.62 -11.16 -22.27
N THR A 411 16.62 -10.32 -22.01
CA THR A 411 16.72 -9.56 -20.76
C THR A 411 15.51 -8.64 -20.56
N ALA A 412 15.06 -7.95 -21.62
CA ALA A 412 13.87 -7.10 -21.57
C ALA A 412 12.58 -7.92 -21.33
N ALA A 413 12.45 -9.07 -21.99
CA ALA A 413 11.30 -9.95 -21.85
C ALA A 413 11.18 -10.53 -20.43
N ASP A 414 12.30 -10.94 -19.83
CA ASP A 414 12.37 -11.41 -18.45
C ASP A 414 11.96 -10.31 -17.47
N ALA A 415 12.53 -9.12 -17.61
CA ALA A 415 12.17 -7.97 -16.79
C ALA A 415 10.67 -7.60 -16.91
N ILE A 416 10.10 -7.68 -18.12
CA ILE A 416 8.66 -7.41 -18.35
C ILE A 416 7.77 -8.45 -17.66
N SER A 417 8.13 -9.73 -17.70
CA SER A 417 7.37 -10.78 -17.01
C SER A 417 7.50 -10.64 -15.48
N ALA A 418 8.70 -10.34 -14.98
CA ALA A 418 8.99 -10.20 -13.55
C ALA A 418 8.44 -8.90 -12.90
N ALA A 419 8.18 -7.84 -13.67
CA ALA A 419 7.73 -6.54 -13.16
C ALA A 419 6.20 -6.42 -12.97
N ARG A 420 5.42 -7.47 -13.22
CA ARG A 420 3.95 -7.41 -13.13
C ARG A 420 3.44 -7.36 -11.68
N PRO A 421 2.45 -6.49 -11.35
CA PRO A 421 1.87 -6.42 -10.01
C PRO A 421 1.28 -7.78 -9.58
N GLY A 422 1.69 -8.27 -8.41
CA GLY A 422 1.29 -9.58 -7.87
C GLY A 422 2.40 -10.66 -7.89
N ALA A 423 3.51 -10.42 -8.59
CA ALA A 423 4.63 -11.35 -8.74
C ALA A 423 5.67 -11.34 -7.59
N ARG A 424 5.48 -10.50 -6.57
CA ARG A 424 6.46 -10.35 -5.46
C ARG A 424 5.77 -10.41 -4.11
N ARG A 425 5.71 -11.61 -3.52
CA ARG A 425 5.45 -11.79 -2.08
C ARG A 425 6.68 -11.53 -1.21
N GLU A 426 7.86 -11.30 -1.80
CA GLU A 426 9.08 -10.95 -1.06
C GLU A 426 9.00 -9.67 -0.24
N ALA A 427 8.00 -8.83 -0.51
CA ALA A 427 7.79 -7.58 0.20
C ALA A 427 7.20 -7.74 1.60
N LEU A 428 6.80 -8.93 2.05
CA LEU A 428 6.17 -9.09 3.38
C LEU A 428 7.17 -9.56 4.44
N ASP A 429 8.00 -10.57 4.16
CA ASP A 429 9.01 -11.04 5.11
C ASP A 429 10.17 -10.05 5.29
N SER A 430 10.67 -9.46 4.20
CA SER A 430 11.69 -8.40 4.26
C SER A 430 11.15 -7.16 4.98
N TYR A 431 9.87 -6.86 4.80
CA TYR A 431 9.18 -5.76 5.47
C TYR A 431 8.95 -6.03 6.95
N ILE A 432 8.54 -7.24 7.34
CA ILE A 432 8.41 -7.65 8.74
C ILE A 432 9.78 -7.57 9.41
N LYS A 433 10.82 -8.19 8.84
CA LYS A 433 12.20 -8.10 9.36
C LYS A 433 12.68 -6.66 9.48
N ARG A 434 12.31 -5.79 8.54
CA ARG A 434 12.64 -4.37 8.59
C ARG A 434 11.92 -3.64 9.73
N LEU A 435 10.64 -3.94 9.96
CA LEU A 435 9.90 -3.38 11.10
C LEU A 435 10.47 -3.90 12.44
N GLU A 436 10.76 -5.20 12.53
CA GLU A 436 11.37 -5.83 13.70
C GLU A 436 12.75 -5.23 14.00
N ASN A 437 13.57 -4.98 12.98
CA ASN A 437 14.87 -4.33 13.15
C ASN A 437 14.72 -2.88 13.63
N LEU A 438 13.78 -2.11 13.09
CA LEU A 438 13.47 -0.74 13.56
C LEU A 438 13.08 -0.73 15.04
N GLU A 439 12.21 -1.65 15.45
CA GLU A 439 11.76 -1.80 16.83
C GLU A 439 12.91 -2.25 17.75
N THR A 440 13.77 -3.16 17.27
CA THR A 440 14.93 -3.66 18.01
C THR A 440 15.99 -2.57 18.23
N ILE A 441 16.30 -1.77 17.20
CA ILE A 441 17.26 -0.66 17.31
C ILE A 441 16.78 0.34 18.37
N ALA A 442 15.52 0.76 18.30
CA ALA A 442 14.95 1.69 19.26
C ALA A 442 14.84 1.09 20.68
N GLY A 443 14.45 -0.18 20.80
CA GLY A 443 14.33 -0.88 22.07
C GLY A 443 15.66 -1.20 22.76
N SER A 444 16.79 -1.08 22.06
CA SER A 444 18.12 -1.35 22.62
C SER A 444 18.68 -0.23 23.51
N TYR A 445 18.02 0.94 23.55
CA TYR A 445 18.45 2.08 24.36
C TYR A 445 17.92 2.00 25.79
N GLU A 446 18.77 2.35 26.75
CA GLU A 446 18.41 2.36 28.17
C GLU A 446 17.32 3.42 28.45
N GLY A 447 16.29 3.03 29.23
CA GLY A 447 15.13 3.87 29.53
C GLY A 447 13.99 3.85 28.50
N VAL A 448 14.10 3.06 27.43
CA VAL A 448 12.99 2.74 26.52
C VAL A 448 12.17 1.56 27.09
N ASP A 449 10.86 1.76 27.21
CA ASP A 449 9.91 0.72 27.67
C ASP A 449 9.42 -0.11 26.47
N HIS A 450 8.89 0.58 25.45
CA HIS A 450 8.36 -0.05 24.23
C HIS A 450 8.65 0.79 22.98
N ALA A 451 8.93 0.14 21.85
CA ALA A 451 9.07 0.79 20.55
C ALA A 451 8.16 0.12 19.51
N PHE A 452 7.47 0.93 18.71
CA PHE A 452 6.53 0.46 17.70
C PHE A 452 6.78 1.15 16.37
N ALA A 453 6.96 0.39 15.30
CA ALA A 453 7.02 0.93 13.95
C ALA A 453 5.60 1.10 13.38
N VAL A 454 5.26 2.33 12.96
CA VAL A 454 3.93 2.75 12.47
C VAL A 454 4.06 3.28 11.04
N GLN A 455 2.93 3.44 10.34
CA GLN A 455 2.88 3.98 8.96
C GLN A 455 3.83 3.26 8.00
N ALA A 456 3.79 1.94 8.02
CA ALA A 456 4.62 1.10 7.18
C ALA A 456 6.14 1.29 7.33
N GLY A 457 6.58 1.63 8.56
CA GLY A 457 7.97 1.84 8.92
C GLY A 457 8.48 3.27 8.68
N ARG A 458 7.60 4.19 8.24
CA ARG A 458 7.95 5.62 8.06
C ARG A 458 7.84 6.43 9.35
N GLU A 459 7.29 5.85 10.40
CA GLU A 459 7.21 6.46 11.73
C GLU A 459 7.59 5.40 12.77
N ILE A 460 8.37 5.76 13.78
CA ILE A 460 8.63 4.92 14.94
C ILE A 460 8.22 5.66 16.21
N ARG A 461 7.43 5.00 17.05
CA ARG A 461 6.94 5.54 18.33
C ARG A 461 7.66 4.85 19.46
N ILE A 462 8.37 5.63 20.27
CA ILE A 462 9.21 5.14 21.35
C ILE A 462 8.62 5.64 22.67
N MET A 463 8.16 4.71 23.49
CA MET A 463 7.69 4.95 24.85
C MET A 463 8.86 4.86 25.80
N VAL A 464 9.09 5.92 26.56
CA VAL A 464 10.17 5.99 27.55
C VAL A 464 9.64 5.94 28.96
N VAL A 465 10.44 5.36 29.87
CA VAL A 465 10.13 5.30 31.29
C VAL A 465 10.27 6.70 31.89
N PRO A 466 9.18 7.35 32.37
CA PRO A 466 9.23 8.73 32.82
C PRO A 466 10.21 8.99 33.97
N GLU A 467 10.48 7.99 34.79
CA GLU A 467 11.37 8.07 35.96
C GLU A 467 12.86 8.02 35.58
N GLN A 468 13.19 7.52 34.39
CA GLN A 468 14.58 7.31 33.93
C GLN A 468 15.03 8.34 32.90
N ILE A 469 14.11 8.89 32.11
CA ILE A 469 14.43 9.83 31.03
C ILE A 469 13.71 11.17 31.26
N SER A 470 14.48 12.25 31.31
CA SER A 470 14.00 13.63 31.36
C SER A 470 13.61 14.18 29.97
N ASP A 471 12.87 15.28 29.93
CA ASP A 471 12.41 15.88 28.66
C ASP A 471 13.58 16.31 27.75
N ASP A 472 14.69 16.77 28.33
CA ASP A 472 15.90 17.14 27.58
C ASP A 472 16.63 15.89 27.04
N GLU A 473 16.67 14.81 27.83
CA GLU A 473 17.26 13.52 27.40
C GLU A 473 16.41 12.85 26.31
N MET A 474 15.09 13.04 26.29
CA MET A 474 14.24 12.56 25.19
C MET A 474 14.63 13.17 23.84
N VAL A 475 15.00 14.45 23.82
CA VAL A 475 15.42 15.12 22.58
C VAL A 475 16.73 14.54 22.08
N LEU A 476 17.69 14.29 22.97
CA LEU A 476 18.97 13.66 22.63
C LEU A 476 18.77 12.22 22.14
N LEU A 477 18.01 11.41 22.89
CA LEU A 477 17.71 10.04 22.53
C LEU A 477 17.00 9.93 21.17
N SER A 478 16.07 10.85 20.87
CA SER A 478 15.39 10.88 19.57
C SER A 478 16.35 11.09 18.39
N ARG A 479 17.40 11.89 18.59
CA ARG A 479 18.43 12.14 17.57
C ARG A 479 19.38 10.95 17.41
N ASP A 480 19.75 10.33 18.53
CA ASP A 480 20.65 9.17 18.51
C ASP A 480 19.98 7.97 17.84
N VAL A 481 18.69 7.72 18.13
CA VAL A 481 17.91 6.68 17.46
C VAL A 481 17.75 6.98 15.97
N ALA A 482 17.42 8.23 15.60
CA ALA A 482 17.29 8.61 14.19
C ALA A 482 18.60 8.39 13.41
N LYS A 483 19.73 8.78 13.98
CA LYS A 483 21.05 8.60 13.37
C LYS A 483 21.44 7.13 13.25
N ARG A 484 21.16 6.32 14.26
CA ARG A 484 21.46 4.88 14.22
C ARG A 484 20.60 4.12 13.22
N ILE A 485 19.34 4.53 13.03
CA ILE A 485 18.48 4.00 11.95
C ILE A 485 19.06 4.37 10.58
N GLU A 486 19.60 5.59 10.41
CA GLU A 486 20.26 6.01 9.17
C GLU A 486 21.56 5.24 8.89
N ASP A 487 22.34 4.92 9.92
CA ASP A 487 23.62 4.23 9.80
C ASP A 487 23.48 2.70 9.63
N GLU A 488 22.48 2.07 10.27
CA GLU A 488 22.32 0.60 10.30
C GLU A 488 21.27 0.07 9.29
N MET A 489 20.43 0.94 8.71
CA MET A 489 19.35 0.50 7.82
C MET A 489 19.27 1.32 6.53
N ASP A 490 19.32 0.63 5.39
CA ASP A 490 19.02 1.23 4.08
C ASP A 490 17.52 1.50 3.93
N TYR A 491 17.08 2.74 4.24
CA TYR A 491 15.68 3.14 4.17
C TYR A 491 15.39 4.10 3.01
N PRO A 492 14.48 3.76 2.06
CA PRO A 492 14.08 4.67 0.99
C PRO A 492 13.11 5.74 1.51
N GLY A 493 13.68 6.84 1.99
CA GLY A 493 12.94 8.03 2.46
C GLY A 493 13.22 8.36 3.93
N GLN A 494 12.44 9.29 4.48
CA GLN A 494 12.60 9.74 5.86
C GLN A 494 11.77 8.88 6.83
N VAL A 495 12.38 8.51 7.97
CA VAL A 495 11.71 7.86 9.10
C VAL A 495 11.52 8.90 10.21
N LYS A 496 10.29 9.09 10.67
CA LYS A 496 9.94 10.03 11.73
C LYS A 496 10.03 9.35 13.10
N VAL A 497 10.96 9.78 13.95
CA VAL A 497 11.07 9.30 15.34
C VAL A 497 10.15 10.13 16.24
N HIS A 498 9.25 9.47 16.96
CA HIS A 498 8.28 10.10 17.85
C HIS A 498 8.46 9.56 19.27
N MET A 499 8.93 10.41 20.18
CA MET A 499 9.13 10.07 21.59
C MET A 499 7.83 10.33 22.38
N ILE A 500 7.43 9.39 23.23
CA ILE A 500 6.24 9.48 24.06
C ILE A 500 6.64 9.18 25.51
N ARG A 501 6.37 10.13 26.41
CA ARG A 501 6.51 9.97 27.85
C ARG A 501 5.14 10.14 28.47
N GLU A 502 4.61 9.08 29.08
CA GLU A 502 3.27 9.07 29.66
C GLU A 502 3.34 8.67 31.15
N SER A 503 2.82 9.50 32.04
CA SER A 503 2.67 9.19 33.45
C SER A 503 1.18 9.01 33.77
N ARG A 504 0.81 7.88 34.37
CA ARG A 504 -0.58 7.56 34.72
C ARG A 504 -0.74 7.47 36.23
N ALA A 505 -1.62 8.30 36.79
CA ALA A 505 -2.02 8.21 38.20
C ALA A 505 -3.49 7.78 38.28
N VAL A 506 -3.76 6.72 39.05
CA VAL A 506 -5.11 6.21 39.26
C VAL A 506 -5.42 6.26 40.76
N SER A 507 -6.48 7.00 41.12
CA SER A 507 -6.99 7.09 42.49
C SER A 507 -8.40 6.52 42.53
N TYR A 508 -8.66 5.66 43.52
CA TYR A 508 -9.99 5.13 43.77
C TYR A 508 -10.59 5.86 44.97
N ALA A 509 -11.73 6.52 44.75
CA ALA A 509 -12.56 7.07 45.82
C ALA A 509 -13.49 5.97 46.36
N LYS A 510 -13.75 5.99 47.67
CA LYS A 510 -14.68 5.07 48.33
C LYS A 510 -16.08 5.66 48.39
#